data_AF-A0A8J7N0H4-F1
#
_entry.id   AF-A0A8J7N0H4-F1
#
_cell.length_a   1.000
_cell.length_b   1.000
_cell.length_c   1.000
_cell.angle_alpha   90.00
_cell.angle_beta   90.00
_cell.angle_gamma   90.00
#
_symmetry.space_group_name_H-M   'P 1'
#
loop_
_entity.id
_entity.type
_entity.pdbx_description
1 polymer ?
#
loop_
_entity_poly.entity_id
_entity_poly.type
_entity_poly.pdbx_seq_one_letter_code
_entity_poly.pdbx_strand_id
1 'polypeptide(L)'
;MAGHGKREVLLVGSVPLGSAEEVFATCAHALHGQVKRLPDGETGPRTNWIAWQRALLAGNPALQQLPSAGPFPVFVLNPAHRGPVAFGALGYAKAAQESYAVFRRLRDEGRIPSGLRFQVSLPTPLAVVAQYIEASAQSAVEAPYAGRLLAEAREIAAAIPHADLAVQWDVAVEFAVLEGIRRVHFQPVYEGVVDRLCALRGAIPDDIEMGFHLCYGDSGGKHFKEPADSSLLVKVANAISADSPRPIQWIHLPVPKERDDSTYYAPLRQLKLRPETRLFLGLVHPGDGIEGTRRRASMAERFVKDFGIATECGFGRRPPETVPALLRVHAEA
;
A
#
# COMPACT_ATOMS: atom_id res chain seq x y z
N MET A 1 11.52 4.72 35.71
CA MET A 1 11.58 4.09 34.37
C MET A 1 10.17 4.15 33.79
N ALA A 2 9.89 5.10 32.90
CA ALA A 2 8.57 5.17 32.25
C ALA A 2 8.46 3.97 31.30
N GLY A 3 7.56 3.04 31.61
CA GLY A 3 7.21 1.96 30.70
C GLY A 3 6.73 2.59 29.40
N HIS A 4 7.51 2.47 28.33
CA HIS A 4 7.04 2.90 27.02
C HIS A 4 5.91 1.94 26.66
N GLY A 5 4.67 2.44 26.61
CA GLY A 5 3.54 1.67 26.13
C GLY A 5 3.85 1.11 24.74
N LYS A 6 3.35 -0.10 24.45
CA LYS A 6 3.55 -0.74 23.15
C LYS A 6 3.10 0.18 22.02
N ARG A 7 3.89 0.26 20.94
CA ARG A 7 3.56 1.13 19.80
C ARG A 7 2.40 0.55 19.01
N GLU A 8 1.64 1.45 18.38
CA GLU A 8 0.65 1.07 17.38
C GLU A 8 1.37 0.50 16.15
N VAL A 9 0.87 -0.63 15.64
CA VAL A 9 1.41 -1.35 14.49
C VAL A 9 0.48 -1.22 13.29
N LEU A 10 1.06 -0.93 12.13
CA LEU A 10 0.41 -1.08 10.83
C LEU A 10 1.02 -2.27 10.09
N LEU A 11 0.17 -3.18 9.65
CA LEU A 11 0.53 -4.21 8.66
C LEU A 11 0.21 -3.65 7.27
N VAL A 12 1.23 -3.55 6.41
CA VAL A 12 1.12 -2.81 5.14
C VAL A 12 0.09 -3.42 4.18
N GLY A 13 -0.08 -4.73 4.15
CA GLY A 13 -0.98 -5.40 3.21
C GLY A 13 -0.58 -6.85 3.04
N SER A 14 0.28 -7.13 2.06
CA SER A 14 0.76 -8.48 1.79
C SER A 14 1.50 -9.16 2.96
N VAL A 15 1.14 -10.42 3.20
CA VAL A 15 1.74 -11.34 4.18
C VAL A 15 1.75 -12.74 3.55
N PRO A 16 2.92 -13.37 3.36
CA PRO A 16 3.08 -14.57 2.53
C PRO A 16 2.69 -15.84 3.29
N LEU A 17 1.52 -15.88 3.92
CA LEU A 17 0.96 -17.10 4.51
C LEU A 17 0.00 -17.79 3.53
N GLY A 18 -0.46 -18.99 3.86
CA GLY A 18 -1.20 -19.85 2.94
C GLY A 18 -2.61 -19.37 2.62
N SER A 19 -3.21 -18.54 3.47
CA SER A 19 -4.58 -18.01 3.27
C SER A 19 -4.85 -16.76 4.09
N ALA A 20 -5.91 -16.01 3.73
CA ALA A 20 -6.41 -14.89 4.53
C ALA A 20 -6.76 -15.31 5.97
N GLU A 21 -7.28 -16.52 6.19
CA GLU A 21 -7.56 -17.05 7.53
C GLU A 21 -6.27 -17.15 8.36
N GLU A 22 -5.23 -17.73 7.78
CA GLU A 22 -3.95 -17.90 8.44
C GLU A 22 -3.33 -16.54 8.77
N VAL A 23 -3.43 -15.55 7.86
CA VAL A 23 -2.97 -14.18 8.07
C VAL A 23 -3.72 -13.52 9.22
N PHE A 24 -5.05 -13.51 9.18
CA PHE A 24 -5.86 -12.87 10.22
C PHE A 24 -5.58 -13.48 11.59
N ALA A 25 -5.59 -14.81 11.72
CA ALA A 25 -5.37 -15.48 13.00
C ALA A 25 -3.95 -15.21 13.53
N THR A 26 -2.93 -15.34 12.67
CA THR A 26 -1.52 -15.19 13.07
C THR A 26 -1.23 -13.74 13.49
N CYS A 27 -1.65 -12.77 12.69
CA CYS A 27 -1.41 -11.36 12.96
C CYS A 27 -2.21 -10.85 14.16
N ALA A 28 -3.48 -11.23 14.30
CA ALA A 28 -4.31 -10.83 15.44
C ALA A 28 -3.74 -11.36 16.77
N HIS A 29 -3.27 -12.61 16.77
CA HIS A 29 -2.67 -13.22 17.94
C HIS A 29 -1.34 -12.55 18.31
N ALA A 30 -0.42 -12.40 17.34
CA ALA A 30 0.91 -11.86 17.61
C ALA A 30 0.90 -10.38 18.01
N LEU A 31 -0.06 -9.60 17.49
CA LEU A 31 -0.09 -8.14 17.66
C LEU A 31 -1.30 -7.67 18.47
N HIS A 32 -1.82 -8.52 19.35
CA HIS A 32 -2.95 -8.21 20.21
C HIS A 32 -2.75 -6.89 20.97
N GLY A 33 -3.73 -5.97 20.82
CA GLY A 33 -3.71 -4.64 21.44
C GLY A 33 -2.80 -3.61 20.76
N GLN A 34 -2.12 -3.95 19.65
CA GLN A 34 -1.22 -3.04 18.94
C GLN A 34 -1.71 -2.69 17.52
N VAL A 35 -2.50 -3.57 16.89
CA VAL A 35 -3.10 -3.31 15.58
C VAL A 35 -4.53 -2.81 15.72
N LYS A 36 -4.95 -1.93 14.80
CA LYS A 36 -6.37 -1.56 14.61
C LYS A 36 -6.98 -2.19 13.35
N ARG A 37 -6.14 -2.65 12.44
CA ARG A 37 -6.48 -3.05 11.07
C ARG A 37 -5.72 -4.33 10.73
N LEU A 38 -6.40 -5.30 10.12
CA LEU A 38 -5.79 -6.54 9.66
C LEU A 38 -5.98 -6.67 8.15
N PRO A 39 -4.90 -6.78 7.37
CA PRO A 39 -4.99 -7.12 5.95
C PRO A 39 -5.20 -8.62 5.77
N ASP A 40 -5.73 -9.00 4.60
CA ASP A 40 -5.86 -10.42 4.22
C ASP A 40 -4.57 -11.04 3.70
N GLY A 41 -3.48 -10.29 3.68
CA GLY A 41 -2.17 -10.74 3.25
C GLY A 41 -2.01 -10.86 1.73
N GLU A 42 -3.01 -10.48 0.93
CA GLU A 42 -2.97 -10.58 -0.54
C GLU A 42 -2.57 -11.98 -1.02
N THR A 43 -3.04 -13.05 -0.37
CA THR A 43 -2.57 -14.42 -0.65
C THR A 43 -2.98 -14.94 -2.04
N GLY A 44 -2.31 -16.00 -2.50
CA GLY A 44 -2.65 -16.71 -3.73
C GLY A 44 -2.27 -15.93 -4.99
N PRO A 45 -3.20 -15.71 -5.95
CA PRO A 45 -2.87 -14.97 -7.18
C PRO A 45 -2.43 -13.52 -6.89
N ARG A 46 -2.83 -12.96 -5.74
CA ARG A 46 -2.56 -11.57 -5.36
C ARG A 46 -1.19 -11.34 -4.68
N THR A 47 -0.40 -12.39 -4.40
CA THR A 47 0.83 -12.29 -3.57
C THR A 47 1.86 -11.27 -4.10
N ASN A 48 1.81 -10.95 -5.39
CA ASN A 48 2.67 -9.98 -6.06
C ASN A 48 1.95 -8.66 -6.42
N TRP A 49 1.05 -8.20 -5.54
CA TRP A 49 0.37 -6.90 -5.60
C TRP A 49 -0.41 -6.64 -6.89
N ILE A 50 0.19 -5.97 -7.90
CA ILE A 50 -0.44 -5.71 -9.21
C ILE A 50 -0.12 -6.77 -10.27
N ALA A 51 0.69 -7.79 -9.96
CA ALA A 51 1.08 -8.79 -10.96
C ALA A 51 -0.10 -9.62 -11.50
N TRP A 52 -1.12 -9.87 -10.69
CA TRP A 52 -2.33 -10.58 -11.13
C TRP A 52 -3.17 -9.82 -12.16
N GLN A 53 -2.93 -8.51 -12.32
CA GLN A 53 -3.57 -7.72 -13.37
C GLN A 53 -3.01 -8.03 -14.76
N ARG A 54 -1.83 -8.67 -14.87
CA ARG A 54 -1.19 -8.98 -16.16
C ARG A 54 -2.04 -9.87 -17.05
N ALA A 55 -2.68 -10.89 -16.47
CA ALA A 55 -3.56 -11.79 -17.23
C ALA A 55 -4.79 -11.05 -17.77
N LEU A 56 -5.32 -10.10 -17.00
CA LEU A 56 -6.46 -9.28 -17.40
C LEU A 56 -6.09 -8.31 -18.53
N LEU A 57 -4.91 -7.70 -18.46
CA LEU A 57 -4.38 -6.87 -19.55
C LEU A 57 -4.13 -7.69 -20.81
N ALA A 58 -3.54 -8.87 -20.69
CA ALA A 58 -3.29 -9.77 -21.82
C ALA A 58 -4.57 -10.30 -22.48
N GLY A 59 -5.63 -10.48 -21.69
CA GLY A 59 -6.95 -10.90 -22.18
C GLY A 59 -7.80 -9.76 -22.75
N ASN A 60 -7.38 -8.49 -22.64
CA ASN A 60 -8.16 -7.37 -23.13
C ASN A 60 -7.98 -7.22 -24.66
N PRO A 61 -9.06 -7.31 -25.48
CA PRO A 61 -8.95 -7.25 -26.94
C PRO A 61 -8.42 -5.90 -27.46
N ALA A 62 -8.56 -4.84 -26.67
CA ALA A 62 -8.05 -3.51 -26.99
C ALA A 62 -6.53 -3.38 -26.81
N LEU A 63 -5.89 -4.36 -26.18
CA LEU A 63 -4.46 -4.36 -25.88
C LEU A 63 -3.74 -5.47 -26.64
N GLN A 64 -2.49 -5.20 -26.98
CA GLN A 64 -1.56 -6.17 -27.53
C GLN A 64 -0.29 -6.15 -26.70
N GLN A 65 0.20 -7.32 -26.30
CA GLN A 65 1.48 -7.44 -25.63
C GLN A 65 2.62 -7.32 -26.64
N LEU A 66 3.59 -6.46 -26.35
CA LEU A 66 4.84 -6.37 -27.10
C LEU A 66 5.87 -7.38 -26.57
N PRO A 67 6.78 -7.87 -27.42
CA PRO A 67 8.02 -8.48 -26.96
C PRO A 67 8.77 -7.50 -26.04
N SER A 68 9.15 -7.96 -24.85
CA SER A 68 9.87 -7.15 -23.86
C SER A 68 11.10 -7.92 -23.40
N ALA A 69 12.26 -7.27 -23.43
CA ALA A 69 13.48 -7.78 -22.80
C ALA A 69 13.54 -7.44 -21.29
N GLY A 70 12.60 -6.62 -20.80
CA GLY A 70 12.51 -6.23 -19.41
C GLY A 70 11.77 -7.28 -18.56
N PRO A 71 11.86 -7.17 -17.22
CA PRO A 71 11.25 -8.13 -16.29
C PRO A 71 9.71 -8.08 -16.24
N PHE A 72 9.08 -7.16 -16.97
CA PHE A 72 7.64 -6.95 -16.99
C PHE A 72 7.11 -6.95 -18.43
N PRO A 73 5.89 -7.49 -18.64
CA PRO A 73 5.22 -7.35 -19.93
C PRO A 73 4.90 -5.88 -20.20
N VAL A 74 4.90 -5.52 -21.48
CA VAL A 74 4.54 -4.18 -21.95
C VAL A 74 3.38 -4.35 -22.92
N PHE A 75 2.31 -3.59 -22.72
CA PHE A 75 1.13 -3.59 -23.58
C PHE A 75 0.99 -2.25 -24.30
N VAL A 76 0.54 -2.32 -25.55
CA VAL A 76 0.14 -1.19 -26.39
C VAL A 76 -1.31 -1.35 -26.82
N LEU A 77 -1.87 -0.33 -27.46
CA LEU A 77 -3.15 -0.46 -28.13
C LEU A 77 -3.05 -1.47 -29.29
N ASN A 78 -4.01 -2.37 -29.36
CA ASN A 78 -4.15 -3.30 -30.48
C ASN A 78 -4.68 -2.53 -31.71
N PRO A 79 -3.91 -2.41 -32.80
CA PRO A 79 -4.33 -1.67 -33.99
C PRO A 79 -5.48 -2.34 -34.74
N ALA A 80 -5.81 -3.60 -34.45
CA ALA A 80 -6.97 -4.28 -35.02
C ALA A 80 -8.27 -4.00 -34.25
N HIS A 81 -8.21 -3.50 -33.02
CA HIS A 81 -9.39 -3.14 -32.24
C HIS A 81 -10.05 -1.87 -32.80
N ARG A 82 -11.38 -1.83 -32.81
CA ARG A 82 -12.16 -0.69 -33.34
C ARG A 82 -13.12 -0.07 -32.32
N GLY A 83 -13.19 -0.64 -31.11
CA GLY A 83 -14.03 -0.15 -30.02
C GLY A 83 -13.26 0.68 -28.99
N PRO A 84 -13.95 1.20 -27.97
CA PRO A 84 -13.27 1.83 -26.83
C PRO A 84 -12.44 0.80 -26.06
N VAL A 85 -11.43 1.27 -25.34
CA VAL A 85 -10.77 0.48 -24.29
C VAL A 85 -11.76 0.38 -23.12
N ALA A 86 -12.05 -0.84 -22.69
CA ALA A 86 -12.95 -1.08 -21.57
C ALA A 86 -12.40 -2.24 -20.72
N PHE A 87 -12.75 -2.24 -19.43
CA PHE A 87 -12.37 -3.26 -18.48
C PHE A 87 -13.60 -3.86 -17.82
N GLY A 88 -13.67 -5.20 -17.81
CA GLY A 88 -14.60 -5.94 -16.97
C GLY A 88 -14.15 -5.95 -15.50
N ALA A 89 -14.58 -6.93 -14.72
CA ALA A 89 -14.14 -7.06 -13.33
C ALA A 89 -12.61 -7.22 -13.23
N LEU A 90 -11.97 -6.34 -12.46
CA LEU A 90 -10.55 -6.39 -12.08
C LEU A 90 -10.29 -7.40 -10.97
N GLY A 91 -11.33 -7.71 -10.19
CA GLY A 91 -11.36 -8.78 -9.20
C GLY A 91 -11.08 -8.32 -7.76
N TYR A 92 -10.76 -7.04 -7.53
CA TYR A 92 -10.50 -6.50 -6.19
C TYR A 92 -11.75 -6.58 -5.32
N ALA A 93 -12.92 -6.24 -5.87
CA ALA A 93 -14.18 -6.31 -5.14
C ALA A 93 -14.52 -7.74 -4.69
N LYS A 94 -14.41 -8.70 -5.62
CA LYS A 94 -14.63 -10.12 -5.32
C LYS A 94 -13.68 -10.62 -4.23
N ALA A 95 -12.38 -10.34 -4.37
CA ALA A 95 -11.37 -10.77 -3.40
C ALA A 95 -11.62 -10.17 -1.99
N ALA A 96 -12.00 -8.89 -1.91
CA ALA A 96 -12.31 -8.26 -0.64
C ALA A 96 -13.56 -8.86 0.03
N GLN A 97 -14.61 -9.18 -0.74
CA GLN A 97 -15.81 -9.83 -0.20
C GLN A 97 -15.53 -11.23 0.33
N GLU A 98 -14.73 -12.02 -0.41
CA GLU A 98 -14.30 -13.35 0.01
C GLU A 98 -13.45 -13.30 1.30
N SER A 99 -12.46 -12.41 1.35
CA SER A 99 -11.64 -12.20 2.56
C SER A 99 -12.46 -11.68 3.74
N TYR A 100 -13.42 -10.78 3.50
CA TYR A 100 -14.28 -10.25 4.56
C TYR A 100 -15.20 -11.32 5.16
N ALA A 101 -15.71 -12.25 4.34
CA ALA A 101 -16.48 -13.39 4.85
C ALA A 101 -15.66 -14.23 5.84
N VAL A 102 -14.36 -14.42 5.57
CA VAL A 102 -13.42 -15.10 6.48
C VAL A 102 -13.17 -14.24 7.73
N PHE A 103 -12.88 -12.95 7.57
CA PHE A 103 -12.66 -12.01 8.68
C PHE A 103 -13.82 -12.03 9.67
N ARG A 104 -15.06 -11.87 9.17
CA ARG A 104 -16.27 -11.89 10.00
C ARG A 104 -16.42 -13.22 10.73
N ARG A 105 -16.26 -14.35 10.03
CA ARG A 105 -16.34 -15.68 10.66
C ARG A 105 -15.34 -15.82 11.81
N LEU A 106 -14.07 -15.44 11.61
CA LEU A 106 -13.05 -15.51 12.65
C LEU A 106 -13.35 -14.60 13.84
N ARG A 107 -14.00 -13.45 13.60
CA ARG A 107 -14.46 -12.55 14.67
C ARG A 107 -15.58 -13.19 15.48
N ASP A 108 -16.56 -13.77 14.79
CA ASP A 108 -17.72 -14.42 15.43
C ASP A 108 -17.27 -15.67 16.23
N GLU A 109 -16.22 -16.36 15.78
CA GLU A 109 -15.53 -17.45 16.50
C GLU A 109 -14.65 -16.97 17.67
N GLY A 110 -14.45 -15.65 17.84
CA GLY A 110 -13.57 -15.08 18.88
C GLY A 110 -12.07 -15.25 18.62
N ARG A 111 -11.66 -15.68 17.41
CA ARG A 111 -10.26 -15.87 17.02
C ARG A 111 -9.56 -14.56 16.63
N ILE A 112 -10.33 -13.54 16.26
CA ILE A 112 -9.85 -12.16 16.15
C ILE A 112 -10.64 -11.25 17.09
N PRO A 113 -10.01 -10.27 17.76
CA PRO A 113 -10.71 -9.35 18.66
C PRO A 113 -11.83 -8.56 17.97
N SER A 114 -12.90 -8.31 18.70
CA SER A 114 -13.92 -7.35 18.29
C SER A 114 -13.32 -5.93 18.22
N GLY A 115 -13.80 -5.12 17.26
CA GLY A 115 -13.35 -3.74 17.07
C GLY A 115 -12.15 -3.56 16.13
N LEU A 116 -11.52 -4.65 15.64
CA LEU A 116 -10.58 -4.56 14.53
C LEU A 116 -11.31 -4.34 13.20
N ARG A 117 -10.66 -3.63 12.29
CA ARG A 117 -11.12 -3.43 10.91
C ARG A 117 -10.40 -4.36 9.94
N PHE A 118 -11.12 -4.85 8.94
CA PHE A 118 -10.55 -5.48 7.76
C PHE A 118 -9.92 -4.42 6.85
N GLN A 119 -8.63 -4.56 6.57
CA GLN A 119 -7.89 -3.69 5.68
C GLN A 119 -7.88 -4.24 4.26
N VAL A 120 -8.36 -3.44 3.31
CA VAL A 120 -8.23 -3.68 1.88
C VAL A 120 -7.16 -2.75 1.32
N SER A 121 -6.04 -3.30 0.88
CA SER A 121 -4.99 -2.55 0.18
C SER A 121 -5.22 -2.60 -1.34
N LEU A 122 -5.42 -1.45 -1.96
CA LEU A 122 -5.66 -1.27 -3.39
C LEU A 122 -4.46 -0.55 -4.02
N PRO A 123 -4.04 -0.94 -5.25
CA PRO A 123 -3.13 -0.10 -6.00
C PRO A 123 -3.85 1.18 -6.45
N THR A 124 -3.10 2.20 -6.82
CA THR A 124 -3.66 3.28 -7.63
C THR A 124 -3.93 2.80 -9.07
N PRO A 125 -4.80 3.49 -9.83
CA PRO A 125 -4.90 3.27 -11.27
C PRO A 125 -3.57 3.49 -12.00
N LEU A 126 -2.84 4.54 -11.63
CA LEU A 126 -1.57 4.89 -12.24
C LEU A 126 -0.52 3.79 -12.04
N ALA A 127 -0.55 3.06 -10.92
CA ALA A 127 0.42 2.01 -10.67
C ALA A 127 0.35 0.88 -11.70
N VAL A 128 -0.85 0.46 -12.08
CA VAL A 128 -1.02 -0.59 -13.10
C VAL A 128 -0.70 -0.05 -14.48
N VAL A 129 -1.18 1.17 -14.79
CA VAL A 129 -1.02 1.79 -16.11
C VAL A 129 0.45 2.10 -16.38
N ALA A 130 1.16 2.80 -15.50
CA ALA A 130 2.55 3.17 -15.70
C ALA A 130 3.51 1.98 -15.61
N GLN A 131 3.11 0.86 -14.97
CA GLN A 131 3.94 -0.33 -14.88
C GLN A 131 3.82 -1.23 -16.12
N TYR A 132 2.65 -1.31 -16.76
CA TYR A 132 2.41 -2.30 -17.81
C TYR A 132 2.04 -1.71 -19.17
N ILE A 133 1.60 -0.44 -19.25
CA ILE A 133 1.19 0.18 -20.50
C ILE A 133 2.28 1.11 -21.02
N GLU A 134 2.63 0.95 -22.28
CA GLU A 134 3.59 1.82 -22.97
C GLU A 134 3.10 3.28 -22.97
N ALA A 135 4.00 4.23 -22.80
CA ALA A 135 3.68 5.63 -22.53
C ALA A 135 2.74 6.27 -23.57
N SER A 136 2.89 5.95 -24.86
CA SER A 136 2.01 6.46 -25.92
C SER A 136 0.58 5.92 -25.86
N ALA A 137 0.37 4.77 -25.21
CA ALA A 137 -0.95 4.16 -25.03
C ALA A 137 -1.63 4.53 -23.70
N GLN A 138 -0.89 5.05 -22.71
CA GLN A 138 -1.42 5.26 -21.36
C GLN A 138 -2.62 6.20 -21.30
N SER A 139 -2.66 7.27 -22.10
CA SER A 139 -3.77 8.24 -22.08
C SER A 139 -5.11 7.60 -22.48
N ALA A 140 -5.09 6.60 -23.37
CA ALA A 140 -6.27 5.86 -23.79
C ALA A 140 -6.70 4.78 -22.78
N VAL A 141 -5.78 4.31 -21.93
CA VAL A 141 -6.01 3.19 -21.00
C VAL A 141 -6.31 3.66 -19.58
N GLU A 142 -5.72 4.77 -19.14
CA GLU A 142 -5.80 5.20 -17.75
C GLU A 142 -7.23 5.46 -17.30
N ALA A 143 -7.98 6.29 -18.03
CA ALA A 143 -9.33 6.65 -17.63
C ALA A 143 -10.30 5.44 -17.56
N PRO A 144 -10.34 4.53 -18.55
CA PRO A 144 -11.14 3.31 -18.46
C PRO A 144 -10.72 2.39 -17.30
N TYR A 145 -9.42 2.21 -17.07
CA TYR A 145 -8.93 1.37 -15.97
C TYR A 145 -9.28 1.98 -14.61
N ALA A 146 -9.03 3.28 -14.45
CA ALA A 146 -9.37 4.04 -13.25
C ALA A 146 -10.88 3.97 -12.96
N GLY A 147 -11.72 4.21 -13.97
CA GLY A 147 -13.17 4.15 -13.83
C GLY A 147 -13.65 2.80 -13.28
N ARG A 148 -13.08 1.69 -13.77
CA ARG A 148 -13.40 0.35 -13.28
C ARG A 148 -12.86 0.08 -11.87
N LEU A 149 -11.61 0.45 -11.58
CA LEU A 149 -11.03 0.26 -10.24
C LEU A 149 -11.80 1.04 -9.17
N LEU A 150 -12.18 2.28 -9.47
CA LEU A 150 -12.98 3.11 -8.57
C LEU A 150 -14.42 2.59 -8.44
N ALA A 151 -14.98 1.94 -9.47
CA ALA A 151 -16.25 1.23 -9.34
C ALA A 151 -16.12 0.05 -8.37
N GLU A 152 -15.05 -0.72 -8.44
CA GLU A 152 -14.81 -1.81 -7.48
C GLU A 152 -14.56 -1.32 -6.07
N ALA A 153 -13.86 -0.19 -5.88
CA ALA A 153 -13.73 0.42 -4.55
C ALA A 153 -15.11 0.76 -3.94
N ARG A 154 -16.06 1.23 -4.75
CA ARG A 154 -17.45 1.46 -4.33
C ARG A 154 -18.22 0.17 -4.06
N GLU A 155 -18.02 -0.87 -4.88
CA GLU A 155 -18.61 -2.20 -4.65
C GLU A 155 -18.12 -2.80 -3.31
N ILE A 156 -16.85 -2.59 -2.95
CA ILE A 156 -16.28 -3.00 -1.66
C ILE A 156 -16.95 -2.25 -0.50
N ALA A 157 -17.01 -0.92 -0.60
CA ALA A 157 -17.66 -0.08 0.41
C ALA A 157 -19.14 -0.46 0.60
N ALA A 158 -19.87 -0.77 -0.47
CA ALA A 158 -21.27 -1.18 -0.39
C ALA A 158 -21.46 -2.58 0.21
N ALA A 159 -20.48 -3.49 0.05
CA ALA A 159 -20.60 -4.88 0.49
C ALA A 159 -20.12 -5.13 1.93
N ILE A 160 -19.30 -4.24 2.48
CA ILE A 160 -18.67 -4.39 3.79
C ILE A 160 -19.14 -3.28 4.71
N PRO A 161 -19.64 -3.57 5.94
CA PRO A 161 -19.99 -2.54 6.90
C PRO A 161 -18.85 -1.55 7.09
N HIS A 162 -19.14 -0.25 6.97
CA HIS A 162 -18.10 0.79 7.01
C HIS A 162 -17.31 0.78 8.33
N ALA A 163 -17.95 0.41 9.44
CA ALA A 163 -17.32 0.23 10.76
C ALA A 163 -16.33 -0.96 10.82
N ASP A 164 -16.41 -1.88 9.85
CA ASP A 164 -15.51 -3.03 9.74
C ASP A 164 -14.44 -2.81 8.67
N LEU A 165 -14.53 -1.77 7.83
CA LEU A 165 -13.64 -1.57 6.69
C LEU A 165 -12.58 -0.50 6.96
N ALA A 166 -11.37 -0.74 6.44
CA ALA A 166 -10.32 0.24 6.25
C ALA A 166 -9.72 0.05 4.84
N VAL A 167 -9.46 1.14 4.12
CA VAL A 167 -8.92 1.09 2.74
C VAL A 167 -7.56 1.78 2.67
N GLN A 168 -6.58 1.10 2.09
CA GLN A 168 -5.27 1.68 1.82
C GLN A 168 -5.07 1.86 0.31
N TRP A 169 -4.51 3.00 -0.09
CA TRP A 169 -3.93 3.18 -1.41
C TRP A 169 -2.42 2.96 -1.37
N ASP A 170 -1.94 2.01 -2.16
CA ASP A 170 -0.52 1.68 -2.28
C ASP A 170 0.13 2.49 -3.40
N VAL A 171 1.14 3.28 -3.04
CA VAL A 171 1.72 4.36 -3.87
C VAL A 171 3.20 4.07 -4.14
N ALA A 172 3.48 2.96 -4.82
CA ALA A 172 4.86 2.54 -5.12
C ALA A 172 5.34 3.00 -6.51
N VAL A 173 4.51 2.80 -7.53
CA VAL A 173 4.88 3.11 -8.92
C VAL A 173 4.89 4.62 -9.15
N GLU A 174 4.07 5.39 -8.44
CA GLU A 174 4.10 6.84 -8.40
C GLU A 174 5.48 7.34 -8.00
N PHE A 175 6.11 6.77 -6.98
CA PHE A 175 7.47 7.14 -6.61
C PHE A 175 8.47 6.74 -7.70
N ALA A 176 8.29 5.61 -8.38
CA ALA A 176 9.12 5.28 -9.55
C ALA A 176 8.94 6.32 -10.69
N VAL A 177 7.75 6.90 -10.85
CA VAL A 177 7.47 7.98 -11.81
C VAL A 177 8.15 9.28 -11.34
N LEU A 178 7.97 9.67 -10.08
CA LEU A 178 8.56 10.89 -9.50
C LEU A 178 10.09 10.85 -9.51
N GLU A 179 10.68 9.66 -9.40
CA GLU A 179 12.12 9.43 -9.43
C GLU A 179 12.68 9.25 -10.86
N GLY A 180 11.83 9.36 -11.89
CA GLY A 180 12.23 9.29 -13.30
C GLY A 180 12.48 7.87 -13.84
N ILE A 181 12.11 6.83 -13.08
CA ILE A 181 12.32 5.41 -13.41
C ILE A 181 11.20 4.86 -14.30
N ARG A 182 10.00 5.44 -14.19
CA ARG A 182 8.83 5.08 -15.00
C ARG A 182 8.34 6.29 -15.78
N ARG A 183 8.00 6.04 -17.05
CA ARG A 183 7.50 7.06 -17.97
C ARG A 183 5.99 7.16 -17.87
N VAL A 184 5.49 8.39 -17.94
CA VAL A 184 4.06 8.71 -17.98
C VAL A 184 3.74 9.62 -19.15
N HIS A 185 2.47 9.61 -19.57
CA HIS A 185 1.98 10.41 -20.71
C HIS A 185 1.65 11.87 -20.36
N PHE A 186 1.74 12.27 -19.09
CA PHE A 186 1.35 13.59 -18.62
C PHE A 186 2.55 14.39 -18.09
N GLN A 187 2.41 15.71 -18.13
CA GLN A 187 3.33 16.70 -17.58
C GLN A 187 2.52 17.88 -17.02
N PRO A 188 3.00 18.60 -15.99
CA PRO A 188 4.18 18.29 -15.19
C PRO A 188 4.01 17.02 -14.33
N VAL A 189 5.09 16.22 -14.17
CA VAL A 189 5.01 14.91 -13.51
C VAL A 189 4.56 14.99 -12.05
N TYR A 190 5.13 15.89 -11.26
CA TYR A 190 4.86 15.94 -9.83
C TYR A 190 3.40 16.29 -9.55
N GLU A 191 2.91 17.37 -10.16
CA GLU A 191 1.53 17.84 -10.09
C GLU A 191 0.57 16.76 -10.60
N GLY A 192 0.85 16.16 -11.76
CA GLY A 192 0.00 15.11 -12.31
C GLY A 192 -0.10 13.85 -11.45
N VAL A 193 0.95 13.48 -10.71
CA VAL A 193 0.91 12.39 -9.72
C VAL A 193 0.10 12.81 -8.49
N VAL A 194 0.37 13.99 -7.93
CA VAL A 194 -0.34 14.50 -6.75
C VAL A 194 -1.83 14.65 -7.01
N ASP A 195 -2.24 15.21 -8.16
CA ASP A 195 -3.65 15.39 -8.52
C ASP A 195 -4.40 14.06 -8.55
N ARG A 196 -3.76 13.02 -9.11
CA ARG A 196 -4.32 11.65 -9.13
C ARG A 196 -4.47 11.09 -7.73
N LEU A 197 -3.46 11.20 -6.88
CA LEU A 197 -3.54 10.75 -5.48
C LEU A 197 -4.62 11.51 -4.69
N CYS A 198 -4.72 12.82 -4.90
CA CYS A 198 -5.74 13.66 -4.28
C CYS A 198 -7.16 13.28 -4.73
N ALA A 199 -7.34 12.87 -5.99
CA ALA A 199 -8.63 12.40 -6.50
C ALA A 199 -9.08 11.07 -5.88
N LEU A 200 -8.14 10.18 -5.50
CA LEU A 200 -8.46 8.91 -4.85
C LEU A 200 -9.10 9.07 -3.47
N ARG A 201 -8.89 10.22 -2.80
CA ARG A 201 -9.51 10.54 -1.51
C ARG A 201 -11.05 10.51 -1.61
N GLY A 202 -11.60 11.04 -2.69
CA GLY A 202 -13.06 11.10 -2.91
C GLY A 202 -13.69 9.78 -3.35
N ALA A 203 -12.90 8.74 -3.59
CA ALA A 203 -13.43 7.45 -4.01
C ALA A 203 -13.95 6.58 -2.85
N ILE A 204 -13.52 6.89 -1.63
CA ILE A 204 -13.85 6.12 -0.42
C ILE A 204 -14.76 6.97 0.48
N PRO A 205 -15.94 6.46 0.89
CA PRO A 205 -16.83 7.16 1.83
C PRO A 205 -16.12 7.64 3.10
N ASP A 206 -16.56 8.79 3.63
CA ASP A 206 -15.88 9.51 4.71
C ASP A 206 -15.87 8.76 6.05
N ASP A 207 -16.85 7.89 6.27
CA ASP A 207 -17.00 7.05 7.47
C ASP A 207 -16.27 5.70 7.36
N ILE A 208 -15.61 5.42 6.24
CA ILE A 208 -14.62 4.34 6.10
C ILE A 208 -13.24 4.92 6.36
N GLU A 209 -12.44 4.26 7.20
CA GLU A 209 -11.05 4.70 7.41
C GLU A 209 -10.21 4.51 6.15
N MET A 210 -9.42 5.52 5.79
CA MET A 210 -8.58 5.50 4.59
C MET A 210 -7.17 5.97 4.90
N GLY A 211 -6.16 5.32 4.31
CA GLY A 211 -4.78 5.76 4.39
C GLY A 211 -3.98 5.53 3.12
N PHE A 212 -2.74 6.01 3.16
CA PHE A 212 -1.78 5.87 2.07
C PHE A 212 -0.52 5.14 2.53
N HIS A 213 -0.09 4.18 1.73
CA HIS A 213 1.23 3.57 1.83
C HIS A 213 2.14 4.15 0.75
N LEU A 214 3.00 5.09 1.14
CA LEU A 214 4.05 5.59 0.25
C LEU A 214 5.19 4.57 0.28
N CYS A 215 5.77 4.26 -0.89
CA CYS A 215 6.74 3.17 -0.99
C CYS A 215 7.73 3.37 -2.15
N TYR A 216 8.95 2.85 -1.97
CA TYR A 216 9.95 2.69 -3.03
C TYR A 216 10.00 1.25 -3.60
N GLY A 217 9.00 0.43 -3.24
CA GLY A 217 8.76 -0.95 -3.66
C GLY A 217 9.81 -1.96 -3.19
N ASP A 218 9.41 -3.07 -2.55
CA ASP A 218 10.38 -4.06 -2.04
C ASP A 218 10.51 -5.31 -2.94
N SER A 219 11.40 -5.30 -3.94
CA SER A 219 11.64 -6.49 -4.78
C SER A 219 12.78 -7.37 -4.25
N GLY A 220 12.48 -8.17 -3.23
CA GLY A 220 13.45 -9.12 -2.66
C GLY A 220 14.47 -8.44 -1.73
N GLY A 221 14.02 -7.44 -0.97
CA GLY A 221 14.83 -6.64 -0.04
C GLY A 221 15.50 -5.42 -0.67
N LYS A 222 15.11 -5.02 -1.90
CA LYS A 222 15.73 -3.89 -2.62
C LYS A 222 14.67 -2.98 -3.23
N HIS A 223 14.90 -1.68 -3.10
CA HIS A 223 14.11 -0.66 -3.80
C HIS A 223 14.46 -0.58 -5.28
N PHE A 224 13.53 -0.02 -6.06
CA PHE A 224 13.88 0.44 -7.41
C PHE A 224 14.85 1.63 -7.38
N LYS A 225 14.90 2.36 -6.25
CA LYS A 225 15.87 3.41 -5.93
C LYS A 225 15.93 3.60 -4.43
N GLU A 226 17.15 3.62 -3.89
CA GLU A 226 17.34 3.97 -2.48
C GLU A 226 17.22 5.50 -2.30
N PRO A 227 16.24 5.98 -1.53
CA PRO A 227 16.08 7.42 -1.29
C PRO A 227 17.28 7.99 -0.53
N ALA A 228 17.76 9.16 -0.96
CA ALA A 228 18.84 9.88 -0.27
C ALA A 228 18.39 10.38 1.11
N ASP A 229 17.15 10.86 1.20
CA ASP A 229 16.45 11.27 2.42
C ASP A 229 14.93 11.14 2.26
N SER A 230 14.16 11.53 3.27
CA SER A 230 12.69 11.48 3.25
C SER A 230 12.00 12.69 2.59
N SER A 231 12.72 13.60 1.93
CA SER A 231 12.16 14.86 1.43
C SER A 231 11.04 14.66 0.42
N LEU A 232 11.19 13.73 -0.54
CA LEU A 232 10.16 13.45 -1.54
C LEU A 232 8.91 12.84 -0.89
N LEU A 233 9.11 11.91 0.07
CA LEU A 233 8.04 11.32 0.87
C LEU A 233 7.24 12.38 1.62
N VAL A 234 7.93 13.30 2.31
CA VAL A 234 7.31 14.41 3.04
C VAL A 234 6.59 15.36 2.09
N LYS A 235 7.19 15.68 0.94
CA LYS A 235 6.59 16.56 -0.06
C LYS A 235 5.26 15.98 -0.59
N VAL A 236 5.22 14.69 -0.91
CA VAL A 236 3.99 14.00 -1.35
C VAL A 236 2.99 13.88 -0.21
N ALA A 237 3.41 13.45 0.98
CA ALA A 237 2.55 13.30 2.16
C ALA A 237 1.85 14.63 2.53
N ASN A 238 2.58 15.75 2.45
CA ASN A 238 2.01 17.08 2.69
C ASN A 238 1.00 17.47 1.62
N ALA A 239 1.30 17.20 0.34
CA ALA A 239 0.40 17.55 -0.75
C ALA A 239 -0.92 16.77 -0.71
N ILE A 240 -0.88 15.47 -0.40
CA ILE A 240 -2.10 14.66 -0.23
C ILE A 240 -2.88 15.02 1.03
N SER A 241 -2.20 15.52 2.07
CA SER A 241 -2.85 15.96 3.32
C SER A 241 -3.49 17.35 3.20
N ALA A 242 -2.93 18.20 2.32
CA ALA A 242 -3.44 19.54 2.08
C ALA A 242 -4.86 19.50 1.49
N ASP A 243 -5.74 20.33 2.05
CA ASP A 243 -7.12 20.55 1.61
C ASP A 243 -7.89 19.25 1.33
N SER A 244 -7.62 18.20 2.12
CA SER A 244 -8.35 16.94 1.99
C SER A 244 -9.80 17.16 2.43
N PRO A 245 -10.79 16.85 1.57
CA PRO A 245 -12.21 17.02 1.90
C PRO A 245 -12.66 16.02 2.98
N ARG A 246 -11.89 14.95 3.17
CA ARG A 246 -12.12 13.90 4.16
C ARG A 246 -10.91 13.68 5.08
N PRO A 247 -11.07 13.05 6.25
CA PRO A 247 -9.94 12.63 7.06
C PRO A 247 -9.12 11.53 6.37
N ILE A 248 -7.80 11.59 6.51
CA ILE A 248 -6.87 10.51 6.17
C ILE A 248 -6.44 9.90 7.50
N GLN A 249 -6.83 8.67 7.80
CA GLN A 249 -6.58 8.06 9.10
C GLN A 249 -5.13 7.62 9.28
N TRP A 250 -4.42 7.28 8.20
CA TRP A 250 -2.99 6.99 8.30
C TRP A 250 -2.19 7.33 7.04
N ILE A 251 -0.92 7.67 7.25
CA ILE A 251 0.08 7.70 6.19
C ILE A 251 1.27 6.87 6.66
N HIS A 252 1.71 5.96 5.81
CA HIS A 252 2.90 5.15 6.02
C HIS A 252 4.05 5.64 5.15
N LEU A 253 5.23 5.81 5.75
CA LEU A 253 6.48 6.13 5.07
C LEU A 253 7.51 5.00 5.24
N PRO A 254 8.17 4.56 4.16
CA PRO A 254 9.21 3.55 4.23
C PRO A 254 10.47 4.13 4.87
N VAL A 255 11.26 3.27 5.50
CA VAL A 255 12.58 3.61 6.04
C VAL A 255 13.51 2.49 5.59
N PRO A 256 14.50 2.75 4.71
CA PRO A 256 15.41 1.70 4.31
C PRO A 256 16.19 1.17 5.51
N LYS A 257 16.50 -0.13 5.51
CA LYS A 257 17.10 -0.84 6.64
C LYS A 257 18.32 -0.14 7.24
N GLU A 258 19.18 0.39 6.37
CA GLU A 258 20.46 1.02 6.72
C GLU A 258 20.31 2.48 7.19
N ARG A 259 19.09 3.03 7.25
CA ARG A 259 18.83 4.43 7.63
C ARG A 259 18.62 4.59 9.13
N ASP A 260 19.72 4.69 9.86
CA ASP A 260 19.75 5.19 11.24
C ASP A 260 20.48 6.55 11.35
N ASP A 261 20.61 7.26 10.22
CA ASP A 261 21.30 8.55 10.11
C ASP A 261 20.35 9.77 10.14
N SER A 262 20.82 10.91 10.64
CA SER A 262 20.00 12.12 10.75
C SER A 262 19.56 12.72 9.41
N THR A 263 20.31 12.50 8.33
CA THR A 263 20.03 13.08 7.02
C THR A 263 18.71 12.54 6.49
N TYR A 264 18.49 11.23 6.64
CA TYR A 264 17.25 10.60 6.21
C TYR A 264 16.01 11.17 6.92
N TYR A 265 16.08 11.38 8.23
CA TYR A 265 14.93 11.80 9.05
C TYR A 265 14.76 13.32 9.15
N ALA A 266 15.78 14.13 8.83
CA ALA A 266 15.70 15.60 8.93
C ALA A 266 14.47 16.21 8.24
N PRO A 267 14.07 15.78 7.02
CA PRO A 267 12.89 16.31 6.35
C PRO A 267 11.57 16.03 7.08
N LEU A 268 11.48 15.00 7.95
CA LEU A 268 10.25 14.68 8.68
C LEU A 268 9.76 15.83 9.57
N ARG A 269 10.63 16.76 9.96
CA ARG A 269 10.24 18.00 10.66
C ARG A 269 9.29 18.89 9.87
N GLN A 270 9.22 18.69 8.56
CA GLN A 270 8.36 19.46 7.66
C GLN A 270 7.03 18.76 7.39
N LEU A 271 6.75 17.61 8.01
CA LEU A 271 5.45 16.95 7.89
C LEU A 271 4.33 17.85 8.41
N LYS A 272 3.29 18.00 7.59
CA LYS A 272 2.08 18.78 7.85
C LYS A 272 0.86 17.87 7.75
N LEU A 273 0.84 16.86 8.62
CA LEU A 273 -0.28 15.94 8.73
C LEU A 273 -1.39 16.58 9.56
N ARG A 274 -2.65 16.23 9.27
CA ARG A 274 -3.78 16.67 10.09
C ARG A 274 -3.77 15.91 11.42
N PRO A 275 -4.33 16.48 12.51
CA PRO A 275 -4.31 15.84 13.83
C PRO A 275 -4.91 14.42 13.86
N GLU A 276 -5.87 14.13 12.98
CA GLU A 276 -6.54 12.84 12.87
C GLU A 276 -5.69 11.79 12.13
N THR A 277 -4.60 12.20 11.46
CA THR A 277 -3.75 11.33 10.65
C THR A 277 -2.65 10.71 11.48
N ARG A 278 -2.67 9.38 11.62
CA ARG A 278 -1.60 8.62 12.26
C ARG A 278 -0.43 8.40 11.30
N LEU A 279 0.77 8.84 11.69
CA LEU A 279 2.00 8.49 10.97
C LEU A 279 2.47 7.08 11.35
N PHE A 280 2.82 6.28 10.36
CA PHE A 280 3.55 5.01 10.53
C PHE A 280 4.89 5.06 9.82
N LEU A 281 5.95 4.63 10.49
CA LEU A 281 7.28 4.52 9.91
C LEU A 281 7.67 3.04 9.75
N GLY A 282 8.18 2.69 8.57
CA GLY A 282 8.62 1.34 8.21
C GLY A 282 9.93 0.92 8.88
N LEU A 283 9.97 0.88 10.21
CA LEU A 283 11.19 0.69 11.01
C LEU A 283 11.53 -0.77 11.31
N VAL A 284 10.62 -1.71 11.06
CA VAL A 284 10.87 -3.13 11.30
C VAL A 284 11.50 -3.76 10.06
N HIS A 285 12.59 -4.51 10.25
CA HIS A 285 13.30 -5.18 9.15
C HIS A 285 13.69 -6.62 9.52
N PRO A 286 13.86 -7.48 8.52
CA PRO A 286 14.43 -8.81 8.72
C PRO A 286 15.91 -8.72 9.13
N GLY A 287 16.30 -9.59 10.06
CA GLY A 287 17.70 -9.93 10.33
C GLY A 287 18.47 -8.97 11.24
N ASP A 288 17.92 -7.83 11.65
CA ASP A 288 18.53 -6.94 12.66
C ASP A 288 17.69 -6.79 13.95
N GLY A 289 16.53 -7.46 13.99
CA GLY A 289 15.73 -7.67 15.19
C GLY A 289 15.22 -6.40 15.86
N ILE A 290 14.94 -6.52 17.15
CA ILE A 290 14.42 -5.41 17.95
C ILE A 290 15.46 -4.30 18.14
N GLU A 291 16.75 -4.64 18.21
CA GLU A 291 17.82 -3.66 18.36
C GLU A 291 17.91 -2.73 17.17
N GLY A 292 17.86 -3.29 15.95
CA GLY A 292 17.75 -2.50 14.73
C GLY A 292 16.55 -1.58 14.83
N THR A 293 15.35 -2.14 15.03
CA THR A 293 14.07 -1.41 15.18
C THR A 293 14.19 -0.21 16.13
N ARG A 294 14.76 -0.41 17.32
CA ARG A 294 14.96 0.63 18.33
C ARG A 294 15.97 1.70 17.91
N ARG A 295 17.05 1.37 17.19
CA ARG A 295 18.01 2.37 16.69
C ARG A 295 17.33 3.35 15.74
N ARG A 296 16.61 2.85 14.72
CA ARG A 296 15.91 3.72 13.76
C ARG A 296 14.77 4.49 14.42
N ALA A 297 14.01 3.87 15.33
CA ALA A 297 12.99 4.58 16.10
C ALA A 297 13.58 5.74 16.93
N SER A 298 14.68 5.49 17.65
CA SER A 298 15.37 6.51 18.44
C SER A 298 15.88 7.66 17.57
N MET A 299 16.36 7.36 16.36
CA MET A 299 16.77 8.41 15.42
C MET A 299 15.56 9.21 14.93
N ALA A 300 14.49 8.55 14.50
CA ALA A 300 13.26 9.19 14.03
C ALA A 300 12.65 10.13 15.08
N GLU A 301 12.67 9.73 16.36
CA GLU A 301 12.17 10.51 17.49
C GLU A 301 12.86 11.86 17.67
N ARG A 302 14.04 12.08 17.09
CA ARG A 302 14.71 13.39 17.11
C ARG A 302 14.08 14.39 16.13
N PHE A 303 13.22 13.93 15.23
CA PHE A 303 12.65 14.71 14.13
C PHE A 303 11.12 14.70 14.10
N VAL A 304 10.49 13.60 14.50
CA VAL A 304 9.03 13.47 14.59
C VAL A 304 8.65 12.68 15.83
N LYS A 305 7.59 13.11 16.53
CA LYS A 305 7.05 12.44 17.71
C LYS A 305 5.78 11.68 17.35
N ASP A 306 5.37 10.78 18.25
CA ASP A 306 4.07 10.12 18.18
C ASP A 306 3.78 9.45 16.84
N PHE A 307 4.62 8.49 16.45
CA PHE A 307 4.41 7.62 15.29
C PHE A 307 4.17 6.17 15.71
N GLY A 308 3.43 5.44 14.88
CA GLY A 308 3.35 3.98 14.92
C GLY A 308 4.45 3.34 14.08
N ILE A 309 4.59 2.03 14.18
CA ILE A 309 5.60 1.27 13.44
C ILE A 309 4.96 0.35 12.42
N ALA A 310 5.72 0.08 11.38
CA ALA A 310 5.42 -0.91 10.37
C ALA A 310 6.75 -1.46 9.87
N THR A 311 6.67 -2.26 8.83
CA THR A 311 7.79 -2.50 7.94
C THR A 311 7.74 -1.57 6.76
N GLU A 312 8.89 -1.42 6.12
CA GLU A 312 9.06 -0.61 4.93
C GLU A 312 8.05 -0.87 3.80
N CYS A 313 7.67 -2.13 3.59
CA CYS A 313 6.71 -2.57 2.59
C CYS A 313 5.99 -3.82 3.13
N GLY A 314 4.96 -4.29 2.42
CA GLY A 314 4.37 -5.61 2.67
C GLY A 314 5.36 -6.75 2.42
N PHE A 315 5.12 -7.91 3.03
CA PHE A 315 6.04 -9.05 3.02
C PHE A 315 5.76 -10.10 1.95
N GLY A 316 4.81 -9.88 1.04
CA GLY A 316 4.33 -10.92 0.12
C GLY A 316 5.42 -11.64 -0.69
N ARG A 317 6.59 -11.03 -0.87
CA ARG A 317 7.75 -11.58 -1.59
C ARG A 317 8.80 -12.24 -0.69
N ARG A 318 8.50 -12.49 0.58
CA ARG A 318 9.40 -13.13 1.55
C ARG A 318 9.04 -14.60 1.79
N PRO A 319 10.01 -15.43 2.23
CA PRO A 319 9.70 -16.79 2.65
C PRO A 319 8.72 -16.79 3.85
N PRO A 320 7.65 -17.61 3.83
CA PRO A 320 6.64 -17.65 4.89
C PRO A 320 7.20 -17.87 6.30
N GLU A 321 8.25 -18.67 6.43
CA GLU A 321 8.92 -18.99 7.69
C GLU A 321 9.55 -17.78 8.40
N THR A 322 9.71 -16.66 7.68
CA THR A 322 10.23 -15.41 8.25
C THR A 322 9.16 -14.57 8.97
N VAL A 323 7.87 -14.83 8.71
CA VAL A 323 6.75 -14.03 9.24
C VAL A 323 6.70 -14.05 10.78
N PRO A 324 6.81 -15.19 11.48
CA PRO A 324 6.73 -15.20 12.95
C PRO A 324 7.81 -14.34 13.61
N ALA A 325 9.04 -14.36 13.06
CA ALA A 325 10.13 -13.55 13.59
C ALA A 325 9.86 -12.04 13.42
N LEU A 326 9.34 -11.63 12.25
CA LEU A 326 8.96 -10.24 12.01
C LEU A 326 7.84 -9.77 12.93
N LEU A 327 6.80 -10.59 13.14
CA LEU A 327 5.70 -10.25 14.04
C LEU A 327 6.15 -10.12 15.50
N ARG A 328 7.10 -10.94 15.96
CA ARG A 328 7.73 -10.77 17.27
C ARG A 328 8.44 -9.42 17.41
N VAL A 329 9.21 -9.03 16.39
CA VAL A 329 9.90 -7.73 16.41
C VAL A 329 8.91 -6.57 16.46
N HIS A 330 7.79 -6.63 15.74
CA HIS A 330 6.72 -5.63 15.89
C HIS A 330 6.17 -5.58 17.31
N ALA A 331 5.91 -6.74 17.92
CA ALA A 331 5.30 -6.82 19.24
C ALA A 331 6.19 -6.34 20.40
N GLU A 332 7.52 -6.27 20.18
CA GLU A 332 8.54 -5.89 21.16
C GLU A 332 8.98 -4.41 21.08
N ALA A 333 8.56 -3.68 20.03
CA ALA A 333 9.06 -2.37 19.63
C ALA A 333 8.33 -1.15 20.21
#